data_AF-A0A928HQL4-F1
#
_entry.id   AF-A0A928HQL4-F1
#
_cell.length_a   1.000
_cell.length_b   1.000
_cell.length_c   1.000
_cell.angle_alpha   90.00
_cell.angle_beta   90.00
_cell.angle_gamma   90.00
#
_symmetry.space_group_name_H-M   'P 1'
#
loop_
_entity.id
_entity.type
_entity.pdbx_description
1 polymer ?
#
loop_
_entity_poly.entity_id
_entity_poly.type
_entity_poly.pdbx_seq_one_letter_code
_entity_poly.pdbx_strand_id
1 'polypeptide(L)'
;MHKISYIADGVTTEFEFAFPFFQAADIRVAKDEVVLTADEYSVVENVSFDGGRIVFNVAPTADTRIDIYRVVALSRVIDYQPTAKIDPEHLNSDFNFLIEALKDLHAPDVDIEAWRNTHTNVVNFLEYTNSLIQDKLTGGGVLGIYRNLIAVLDNALPNLINDYGYITDSADDATCDDYGLL
;
A
#
# COMPACT_ATOMS: atom_id res chain seq x y z
N MET A 1 -17.35 4.88 5.98
CA MET A 1 -17.20 5.62 7.23
C MET A 1 -17.04 7.10 6.94
N HIS A 2 -17.97 7.93 7.42
CA HIS A 2 -17.77 9.38 7.39
C HIS A 2 -16.65 9.77 8.36
N LYS A 3 -15.60 10.39 7.81
CA LYS A 3 -14.41 10.85 8.54
C LYS A 3 -14.02 12.22 8.01
N ILE A 4 -13.62 13.11 8.91
CA ILE A 4 -12.96 14.37 8.59
C ILE A 4 -11.65 14.44 9.39
N SER A 5 -10.63 15.04 8.79
CA SER A 5 -9.30 15.16 9.37
C SER A 5 -8.88 16.63 9.43
N TYR A 6 -8.26 17.02 10.54
CA TYR A 6 -7.68 18.33 10.80
C TYR A 6 -6.23 18.20 11.22
N ILE A 7 -5.45 19.27 11.04
CA ILE A 7 -4.13 19.44 11.64
C ILE A 7 -4.26 20.56 12.68
N ALA A 8 -3.89 20.25 13.92
CA ALA A 8 -3.96 21.21 15.01
C ALA A 8 -2.85 22.28 14.90
N ASP A 9 -3.16 23.49 15.37
CA ASP A 9 -2.25 24.64 15.41
C ASP A 9 -1.68 24.92 16.81
N GLY A 10 -2.05 24.11 17.83
CA GLY A 10 -1.67 24.33 19.22
C GLY A 10 -2.55 25.34 19.98
N VAL A 11 -3.56 25.93 19.34
CA VAL A 11 -4.38 27.02 19.90
C VAL A 11 -5.88 26.73 19.78
N THR A 12 -6.31 26.18 18.66
CA THR A 12 -7.71 25.88 18.35
C THR A 12 -8.22 24.72 19.20
N THR A 13 -9.35 24.95 19.90
CA THR A 13 -10.01 23.94 20.75
C THR A 13 -11.28 23.36 20.13
N GLU A 14 -11.82 24.00 19.10
CA GLU A 14 -13.08 23.64 18.47
C GLU A 14 -12.87 23.21 17.03
N PHE A 15 -13.40 22.04 16.66
CA PHE A 15 -13.28 21.47 15.33
C PHE A 15 -14.65 21.02 14.83
N GLU A 16 -15.09 21.55 13.71
CA GLU A 16 -16.40 21.26 13.15
C GLU A 16 -16.45 19.87 12.47
N PHE A 17 -17.65 19.34 12.27
CA PHE A 17 -17.89 18.19 11.41
C PHE A 17 -19.27 18.33 10.76
N ALA A 18 -19.42 17.84 9.53
CA ALA A 18 -20.61 18.01 8.70
C ALA A 18 -21.14 16.66 8.21
N PHE A 19 -21.53 15.81 9.16
CA PHE A 19 -22.27 14.59 8.88
C PHE A 19 -23.30 14.33 10.00
N PRO A 20 -24.45 13.71 9.67
CA PRO A 20 -25.50 13.48 10.65
C PRO A 20 -25.07 12.45 11.69
N PHE A 21 -25.62 12.56 12.90
CA PHE A 21 -25.39 11.61 14.00
C PHE A 21 -26.64 11.55 14.87
N PHE A 22 -26.79 10.49 15.66
CA PHE A 22 -28.03 10.21 16.38
C PHE A 22 -27.89 10.39 17.89
N GLN A 23 -26.66 10.32 18.40
CA GLN A 23 -26.29 10.63 19.78
C GLN A 23 -24.79 10.99 19.85
N ALA A 24 -24.40 11.75 20.87
CA ALA A 24 -22.99 12.12 21.06
C ALA A 24 -22.03 10.91 21.11
N ALA A 25 -22.51 9.76 21.62
CA ALA A 25 -21.74 8.52 21.69
C ALA A 25 -21.40 7.89 20.33
N ASP A 26 -22.10 8.30 19.26
CA ASP A 26 -21.80 7.85 17.89
C ASP A 26 -20.57 8.57 17.32
N ILE A 27 -20.11 9.65 17.94
CA ILE A 27 -18.95 10.41 17.47
C ILE A 27 -17.69 9.91 18.18
N ARG A 28 -16.68 9.58 17.38
CA ARG A 28 -15.36 9.20 17.85
C ARG A 28 -14.32 10.19 17.34
N VAL A 29 -13.32 10.41 18.18
CA VAL A 29 -12.20 11.31 17.89
C VAL A 29 -10.91 10.54 18.14
N ALA A 30 -9.96 10.67 17.23
CA ALA A 30 -8.61 10.16 17.39
C ALA A 30 -7.58 11.29 17.22
N LYS A 31 -6.51 11.24 18.00
CA LYS A 31 -5.32 12.08 17.84
C LYS A 31 -4.16 11.18 17.44
N ASP A 32 -3.53 11.48 16.29
CA ASP A 32 -2.43 10.69 15.75
C ASP A 32 -2.73 9.17 15.77
N GLU A 33 -3.92 8.81 15.27
CA GLU A 33 -4.45 7.43 15.20
C GLU A 33 -4.82 6.78 16.55
N VAL A 34 -4.60 7.47 17.68
CA VAL A 34 -5.02 7.01 19.01
C VAL A 34 -6.42 7.51 19.31
N VAL A 35 -7.36 6.59 19.46
CA VAL A 35 -8.76 6.89 19.80
C VAL A 35 -8.84 7.44 21.23
N LEU A 36 -9.49 8.59 21.37
CA LEU A 36 -9.69 9.25 22.65
C LEU A 36 -10.85 8.65 23.43
N THR A 37 -10.81 8.81 24.75
CA THR A 37 -11.96 8.52 25.61
C THR A 37 -12.95 9.68 25.62
N ALA A 38 -14.23 9.39 25.90
CA ALA A 38 -15.32 10.35 25.75
C ALA A 38 -15.28 11.53 26.76
N ASP A 39 -14.38 11.48 27.75
CA ASP A 39 -14.11 12.54 28.73
C ASP A 39 -13.05 13.54 28.26
N GLU A 40 -12.31 13.23 27.19
CA GLU A 40 -11.27 14.12 26.64
C GLU A 40 -11.81 15.21 25.71
N TYR A 41 -13.06 15.06 25.25
CA TYR A 41 -13.73 15.99 24.36
C TYR A 41 -15.23 16.01 24.62
N SER A 42 -15.89 17.07 24.16
CA SER A 42 -17.36 17.15 24.14
C SER A 42 -17.87 17.34 22.72
N VAL A 43 -19.06 16.79 22.45
CA VAL A 43 -19.75 16.95 21.17
C VAL A 43 -20.83 18.01 21.36
N VAL A 44 -20.79 19.05 20.55
CA VAL A 44 -21.85 20.08 20.50
C VAL A 44 -22.55 19.97 19.15
N GLU A 45 -23.83 19.59 19.20
CA GLU A 45 -24.70 19.51 18.02
C GLU A 45 -24.97 20.89 17.41
N ASN A 46 -25.11 20.93 16.09
CA ASN A 46 -25.70 22.07 15.42
C ASN A 46 -27.24 21.99 15.47
N VAL A 47 -27.92 23.10 15.19
CA VAL A 47 -29.39 23.20 15.25
C VAL A 47 -30.12 22.30 14.25
N SER A 48 -29.44 21.76 13.24
CA SER A 48 -30.02 20.95 12.17
C SER A 48 -29.67 19.45 12.27
N PHE A 49 -28.87 19.05 13.28
CA PHE A 49 -28.38 17.68 13.50
C PHE A 49 -27.69 17.04 12.28
N ASP A 50 -27.24 17.85 11.32
CA ASP A 50 -26.46 17.43 10.15
C ASP A 50 -24.96 17.63 10.36
N GLY A 51 -24.56 17.98 11.58
CA GLY A 51 -23.18 18.18 11.98
C GLY A 51 -23.07 18.77 13.38
N GLY A 52 -21.88 19.24 13.71
CA GLY A 52 -21.61 19.80 15.02
C GLY A 52 -20.16 20.21 15.15
N ARG A 53 -19.71 20.36 16.39
CA ARG A 53 -18.29 20.56 16.70
C ARG A 53 -17.83 19.70 17.86
N ILE A 54 -16.58 19.28 17.76
CA ILE A 54 -15.81 18.71 18.85
C ILE A 54 -15.15 19.85 19.61
N VAL A 55 -15.29 19.87 20.92
CA VAL A 55 -14.65 20.84 21.81
C VAL A 55 -13.71 20.12 22.76
N PHE A 56 -12.43 20.46 22.71
CA PHE A 56 -11.41 19.98 23.63
C PHE A 56 -11.25 20.91 24.85
N ASN A 57 -11.00 20.33 26.02
CA ASN A 57 -10.69 21.09 27.24
C ASN A 57 -9.35 21.85 27.14
N VAL A 58 -8.40 21.28 26.40
CA VAL A 58 -7.07 21.85 26.13
C VAL A 58 -6.81 21.71 24.63
N ALA A 59 -6.31 22.78 24.01
CA ALA A 59 -5.97 22.78 22.60
C ALA A 59 -5.00 21.63 22.29
N PRO A 60 -5.29 20.79 21.27
CA PRO A 60 -4.34 19.76 20.84
C PRO A 60 -3.03 20.39 20.40
N THR A 61 -1.91 19.71 20.67
CA THR A 61 -0.56 20.19 20.31
C THR A 61 -0.48 20.50 18.82
N ALA A 62 0.31 21.51 18.44
CA ALA A 62 0.56 21.82 17.04
C ALA A 62 1.06 20.59 16.27
N ASP A 63 0.65 20.49 15.00
CA ASP A 63 0.92 19.39 14.07
C ASP A 63 0.29 18.04 14.43
N THR A 64 -0.48 17.93 15.52
CA THR A 64 -1.28 16.73 15.82
C THR A 64 -2.40 16.57 14.79
N ARG A 65 -2.50 15.36 14.20
CA ARG A 65 -3.63 15.00 13.33
C ARG A 65 -4.83 14.66 14.19
N ILE A 66 -5.95 15.34 13.94
CA ILE A 66 -7.23 15.08 14.59
C ILE A 66 -8.16 14.44 13.58
N ASP A 67 -8.66 13.26 13.88
CA ASP A 67 -9.63 12.54 13.06
C ASP A 67 -10.97 12.49 13.81
N ILE A 68 -12.03 13.02 13.21
CA ILE A 68 -13.39 12.96 13.74
C ILE A 68 -14.22 12.07 12.81
N TYR A 69 -14.86 11.05 13.35
CA TYR A 69 -15.58 10.07 12.55
C TYR A 69 -16.78 9.48 13.30
N ARG A 70 -17.74 8.98 12.52
CA ARG A 70 -18.96 8.36 13.04
C ARG A 70 -18.79 6.86 13.22
N VAL A 71 -19.25 6.34 14.35
CA VAL A 71 -19.36 4.92 14.67
C VAL A 71 -20.73 4.66 15.27
N VAL A 72 -21.66 4.20 14.44
CA VAL A 72 -23.03 3.90 14.84
C VAL A 72 -23.15 2.46 15.34
N ALA A 73 -23.73 2.26 16.51
CA ALA A 73 -24.06 0.92 17.01
C ALA A 73 -25.34 0.39 16.33
N LEU A 74 -25.21 -0.70 15.56
CA LEU A 74 -26.35 -1.33 14.86
C LEU A 74 -27.34 -1.95 15.86
N SER A 75 -28.32 -1.17 16.28
CA SER A 75 -29.39 -1.61 17.18
C SER A 75 -30.70 -0.92 16.83
N ARG A 76 -31.82 -1.61 17.05
CA ARG A 76 -33.15 -1.01 16.90
C ARG A 76 -33.52 -0.32 18.20
N VAL A 77 -33.79 0.98 18.12
CA VAL A 77 -34.22 1.79 19.27
C VAL A 77 -35.73 1.64 19.51
N ILE A 78 -36.51 1.43 18.45
CA ILE A 78 -37.98 1.40 18.51
C ILE A 78 -38.51 -0.03 18.34
N ASP A 79 -39.29 -0.46 19.34
CA ASP A 79 -40.06 -1.70 19.31
C ASP A 79 -41.50 -1.45 18.86
N TYR A 80 -41.74 -1.55 17.56
CA TYR A 80 -43.07 -1.41 16.96
C TYR A 80 -44.00 -2.53 17.44
N GLN A 81 -45.08 -2.16 18.14
CA GLN A 81 -46.07 -3.12 18.61
C GLN A 81 -47.02 -3.53 17.46
N PRO A 82 -47.32 -4.83 17.29
CA PRO A 82 -48.13 -5.31 16.16
C PRO A 82 -49.52 -4.68 16.03
N THR A 83 -50.11 -4.24 17.15
CA THR A 83 -51.47 -3.69 17.22
C THR A 83 -51.49 -2.17 17.40
N ALA A 84 -50.34 -1.54 17.63
CA ALA A 84 -50.26 -0.10 17.79
C ALA A 84 -50.18 0.58 16.42
N LYS A 85 -50.76 1.79 16.33
CA LYS A 85 -50.56 2.64 15.16
C LYS A 85 -49.08 3.03 15.07
N ILE A 86 -48.50 2.86 13.90
CA ILE A 86 -47.14 3.33 13.62
C ILE A 86 -47.15 4.85 13.50
N ASP A 87 -46.23 5.49 14.22
CA ASP A 87 -45.94 6.91 14.05
C ASP A 87 -45.01 7.10 12.84
N PRO A 88 -45.43 7.85 11.80
CA PRO A 88 -44.60 8.12 10.63
C PRO A 88 -43.27 8.83 10.94
N GLU A 89 -43.22 9.67 11.97
CA GLU A 89 -41.99 10.39 12.33
C GLU A 89 -40.93 9.44 12.88
N HIS A 90 -41.34 8.54 13.78
CA HIS A 90 -40.51 7.46 14.30
C HIS A 90 -40.03 6.52 13.20
N LEU A 91 -40.92 6.17 12.26
CA LEU A 91 -40.58 5.32 11.13
C LEU A 91 -39.52 5.96 10.23
N ASN A 92 -39.67 7.25 9.91
CA ASN A 92 -38.69 7.97 9.12
C ASN A 92 -37.34 8.07 9.84
N SER A 93 -37.33 8.30 11.15
CA SER A 93 -36.10 8.33 11.95
C SER A 93 -35.36 6.99 11.92
N ASP A 94 -36.08 5.88 12.07
CA ASP A 94 -35.49 4.53 12.04
C ASP A 94 -34.95 4.19 10.64
N PHE A 95 -35.66 4.57 9.58
CA PHE A 95 -35.17 4.41 8.21
C PHE A 95 -33.94 5.28 7.91
N ASN A 96 -33.92 6.53 8.36
CA ASN A 96 -32.76 7.41 8.22
C ASN A 96 -31.54 6.80 8.92
N PHE A 97 -31.72 6.29 10.15
CA PHE A 97 -30.67 5.57 10.88
C PHE A 97 -30.12 4.39 10.09
N LEU A 98 -30.98 3.52 9.55
CA LEU A 98 -30.56 2.36 8.76
C LEU A 98 -29.79 2.76 7.49
N ILE A 99 -30.25 3.80 6.79
CA ILE A 99 -29.57 4.29 5.57
C ILE A 99 -28.19 4.86 5.92
N GLU A 100 -28.07 5.65 6.98
CA GLU A 100 -26.80 6.22 7.40
C GLU A 100 -25.81 5.15 7.87
N ALA A 101 -26.28 4.15 8.62
CA ALA A 101 -25.46 3.02 9.02
C ALA A 101 -24.97 2.19 7.82
N LEU A 102 -25.81 2.01 6.79
CA LEU A 102 -25.42 1.34 5.55
C LEU A 102 -24.40 2.15 4.74
N LYS A 103 -24.49 3.48 4.72
CA LYS A 103 -23.47 4.35 4.09
C LYS A 103 -22.11 4.18 4.78
N ASP A 104 -22.09 4.04 6.10
CA ASP A 104 -20.85 3.79 6.83
C ASP A 104 -20.19 2.46 6.44
N LEU A 105 -20.99 1.40 6.27
CA LEU A 105 -20.54 0.09 5.78
C LEU A 105 -20.14 0.07 4.30
N HIS A 106 -20.68 0.96 3.47
CA HIS A 106 -20.26 1.08 2.06
C HIS A 106 -18.98 1.86 1.86
N ALA A 107 -18.51 2.55 2.90
CA ALA A 107 -17.24 3.25 2.85
C ALA A 107 -16.14 2.64 3.77
N PRO A 108 -15.89 1.31 3.82
CA PRO A 108 -14.52 0.84 3.95
C PRO A 108 -13.81 1.44 2.74
N ASP A 109 -13.03 2.46 3.04
CA ASP A 109 -12.19 3.19 2.11
C ASP A 109 -11.06 2.25 1.70
N VAL A 110 -11.40 1.20 0.93
CA VAL A 110 -10.42 0.45 0.18
C VAL A 110 -9.99 1.43 -0.88
N ASP A 111 -8.87 2.11 -0.65
CA ASP A 111 -8.21 2.89 -1.69
C ASP A 111 -7.85 1.91 -2.83
N ILE A 112 -8.76 1.79 -3.79
CA ILE A 112 -8.65 0.87 -4.92
C ILE A 112 -7.40 1.23 -5.73
N GLU A 113 -6.99 2.50 -5.72
CA GLU A 113 -5.79 2.97 -6.39
C GLU A 113 -4.53 2.52 -5.64
N ALA A 114 -4.46 2.69 -4.31
CA ALA A 114 -3.36 2.16 -3.51
C ALA A 114 -3.27 0.62 -3.57
N TRP A 115 -4.40 -0.08 -3.55
CA TRP A 115 -4.43 -1.53 -3.67
C TRP A 115 -3.94 -1.99 -5.05
N ARG A 116 -4.38 -1.33 -6.13
CA ARG A 116 -3.91 -1.59 -7.50
C ARG A 116 -2.41 -1.32 -7.63
N ASN A 117 -1.90 -0.23 -7.06
CA ASN A 117 -0.47 0.10 -7.09
C ASN A 117 0.36 -0.96 -6.34
N THR A 118 -0.12 -1.38 -5.16
CA THR A 118 0.51 -2.45 -4.38
C THR A 118 0.52 -3.77 -5.14
N HIS A 119 -0.59 -4.13 -5.76
CA HIS A 119 -0.70 -5.33 -6.60
C HIS A 119 0.30 -5.29 -7.76
N THR A 120 0.35 -4.20 -8.53
CA THR A 120 1.31 -4.03 -9.63
C THR A 120 2.75 -4.15 -9.17
N ASN A 121 3.12 -3.53 -8.04
CA ASN A 121 4.47 -3.62 -7.50
C ASN A 121 4.86 -5.06 -7.13
N VAL A 122 3.94 -5.81 -6.51
CA VAL A 122 4.15 -7.21 -6.15
C VAL A 122 4.31 -8.07 -7.41
N VAL A 123 3.45 -7.89 -8.42
CA VAL A 123 3.54 -8.62 -9.69
C VAL A 123 4.88 -8.36 -10.37
N ASN A 124 5.28 -7.09 -10.51
CA ASN A 124 6.55 -6.73 -11.14
C ASN A 124 7.76 -7.33 -10.39
N PHE A 125 7.72 -7.34 -9.06
CA PHE A 125 8.78 -7.95 -8.24
C PHE A 125 8.87 -9.48 -8.44
N LEU A 126 7.71 -10.15 -8.51
CA LEU A 126 7.64 -11.60 -8.76
C LEU A 126 8.13 -11.94 -10.17
N GLU A 127 7.74 -11.17 -11.18
CA GLU A 127 8.18 -11.35 -12.57
C GLU A 127 9.69 -11.17 -12.70
N TYR A 128 10.24 -10.11 -12.10
CA TYR A 128 11.68 -9.86 -12.06
C TYR A 128 12.43 -11.02 -11.39
N THR A 129 11.94 -11.46 -10.23
CA THR A 129 12.57 -12.56 -9.48
C THR A 129 12.50 -13.88 -10.26
N ASN A 130 11.38 -14.17 -10.92
CA ASN A 130 11.25 -15.35 -11.77
C ASN A 130 12.23 -15.27 -12.95
N SER A 131 12.37 -14.11 -13.60
CA SER A 131 13.35 -13.91 -14.67
C SER A 131 14.79 -14.19 -14.21
N LEU A 132 15.18 -13.70 -13.02
CA LEU A 132 16.50 -13.98 -12.45
C LEU A 132 16.70 -15.48 -12.15
N ILE A 133 15.68 -16.15 -11.63
CA ILE A 133 15.72 -17.60 -11.38
C ILE A 133 15.89 -18.35 -12.70
N GLN A 134 15.13 -18.00 -13.74
CA GLN A 134 15.25 -18.62 -15.05
C GLN A 134 16.63 -18.39 -15.68
N ASP A 135 17.19 -17.18 -15.59
CA ASP A 135 18.55 -16.89 -16.06
C ASP A 135 19.59 -17.75 -15.34
N LYS A 136 19.48 -17.89 -14.01
CA LYS A 136 20.37 -18.75 -13.23
C LYS A 136 20.22 -20.24 -13.54
N LEU A 137 18.98 -20.74 -13.69
CA LEU A 137 18.70 -22.15 -14.00
C LEU A 137 19.13 -22.52 -15.42
N THR A 138 18.93 -21.62 -16.37
CA THR A 138 19.35 -21.82 -17.76
C THR A 138 20.83 -21.52 -17.97
N GLY A 139 21.53 -21.04 -16.93
CA GLY A 139 22.94 -20.66 -16.99
C GLY A 139 23.20 -19.50 -17.95
N GLY A 140 22.21 -18.62 -18.22
CA GLY A 140 22.21 -17.64 -19.31
C GLY A 140 23.51 -16.84 -19.43
N GLY A 141 23.95 -16.19 -18.36
CA GLY A 141 25.24 -15.46 -18.34
C GLY A 141 26.47 -16.34 -18.59
N VAL A 142 26.52 -17.54 -17.99
CA VAL A 142 27.66 -18.47 -18.12
C VAL A 142 27.70 -19.11 -19.51
N LEU A 143 26.54 -19.49 -20.07
CA LEU A 143 26.41 -20.01 -21.42
C LEU A 143 26.70 -18.94 -22.48
N GLY A 144 26.34 -17.68 -22.22
CA GLY A 144 26.68 -16.55 -23.07
C GLY A 144 28.20 -16.34 -23.15
N ILE A 145 28.88 -16.36 -21.99
CA ILE A 145 30.35 -16.30 -21.93
C ILE A 145 30.98 -17.51 -22.61
N TYR A 146 30.47 -18.72 -22.38
CA TYR A 146 30.96 -19.94 -23.01
C TYR A 146 30.82 -19.89 -24.53
N ARG A 147 29.68 -19.46 -25.07
CA ARG A 147 29.49 -19.30 -26.52
C ARG A 147 30.39 -18.22 -27.12
N ASN A 148 30.56 -17.09 -26.44
CA ASN A 148 31.49 -16.06 -26.87
C ASN A 148 32.94 -16.56 -26.86
N LEU A 149 33.34 -17.32 -25.84
CA LEU A 149 34.67 -17.93 -25.78
C LEU A 149 34.89 -18.91 -26.94
N ILE A 150 33.91 -19.78 -27.24
CA ILE A 150 33.98 -20.66 -28.42
C ILE A 150 34.07 -19.86 -29.71
N ALA A 151 33.25 -18.82 -29.89
CA ALA A 151 33.31 -18.00 -31.10
C ALA A 151 34.64 -17.26 -31.26
N VAL A 152 35.25 -16.80 -30.17
CA VAL A 152 36.59 -16.20 -30.18
C VAL A 152 37.65 -17.25 -30.53
N LEU A 153 37.57 -18.45 -29.93
CA LEU A 153 38.49 -19.55 -30.22
C LEU A 153 38.36 -20.03 -31.66
N ASP A 154 37.15 -20.21 -32.20
CA ASP A 154 36.91 -20.62 -33.59
C ASP A 154 37.47 -19.62 -34.60
N ASN A 155 37.45 -18.32 -34.28
CA ASN A 155 38.06 -17.29 -35.13
C ASN A 155 39.58 -17.18 -34.94
N ALA A 156 40.10 -17.48 -33.75
CA ALA A 156 41.53 -17.42 -33.44
C ALA A 156 42.30 -18.67 -33.87
N LEU A 157 41.69 -19.86 -33.79
CA LEU A 157 42.29 -21.16 -34.11
C LEU A 157 42.91 -21.22 -35.52
N PRO A 158 42.24 -20.75 -36.59
CA PRO A 158 42.83 -20.71 -37.93
C PRO A 158 44.06 -19.81 -38.02
N ASN A 159 44.09 -18.72 -37.25
CA ASN A 159 45.24 -17.80 -37.23
C ASN A 159 46.39 -18.34 -36.38
N LEU A 160 46.09 -19.08 -35.31
CA LEU A 160 47.08 -19.80 -34.49
C LEU A 160 47.79 -20.92 -35.29
N ILE A 161 47.06 -21.60 -36.18
CA ILE A 161 47.63 -22.64 -37.07
C ILE A 161 48.55 -22.02 -38.14
N ASN A 162 48.26 -20.80 -38.58
CA ASN A 162 49.04 -20.12 -39.62
C ASN A 162 50.27 -19.36 -39.09
N ASP A 163 50.26 -18.91 -37.83
CA ASP A 163 51.39 -18.17 -37.22
C ASP A 163 52.50 -19.08 -36.68
N TYR A 164 52.22 -20.36 -36.41
CA TYR A 164 53.20 -21.31 -35.87
C TYR A 164 53.60 -22.44 -36.83
N GLY A 165 53.14 -22.39 -38.09
CA GLY A 165 53.33 -23.48 -39.03
C GLY A 165 52.50 -24.72 -38.67
N TYR A 166 52.20 -25.54 -39.68
CA TYR A 166 51.48 -26.79 -39.48
C TYR A 166 52.29 -27.72 -38.53
N ILE A 167 51.65 -28.24 -37.47
CA ILE A 167 52.19 -29.35 -36.64
C ILE A 167 52.07 -30.67 -37.43
N THR A 168 52.58 -30.69 -38.66
CA THR A 168 52.64 -31.89 -39.50
C THR A 168 53.97 -32.08 -40.22
N ASP A 169 54.90 -31.14 -40.09
CA ASP A 169 56.29 -31.46 -40.44
C ASP A 169 56.79 -32.49 -39.44
N SER A 170 57.25 -33.64 -39.96
CA SER A 170 58.06 -34.56 -39.18
C SER A 170 59.22 -33.77 -38.64
N ALA A 171 59.39 -33.75 -37.32
CA ALA A 171 60.58 -33.17 -36.70
C ALA A 171 61.80 -33.77 -37.42
N ASP A 172 62.56 -32.93 -38.13
CA ASP A 172 63.82 -33.36 -38.70
C ASP A 172 64.70 -33.75 -37.52
N ASP A 173 65.10 -35.03 -37.46
CA ASP A 173 66.00 -35.59 -36.44
C ASP A 173 67.44 -35.01 -36.55
N ALA A 174 67.62 -33.88 -37.23
CA ALA A 174 68.87 -33.16 -37.30
C ALA A 174 68.96 -32.17 -36.14
N THR A 175 69.55 -32.66 -35.05
CA THR A 175 70.17 -31.89 -33.96
C THR A 175 70.62 -30.49 -34.38
N CYS A 176 69.97 -29.45 -33.84
CA CYS A 176 70.68 -28.24 -33.46
C CYS A 176 70.04 -27.68 -32.18
N ASP A 177 70.76 -27.86 -31.07
CA ASP A 177 70.60 -27.03 -29.90
C ASP A 177 70.84 -25.57 -30.33
N ASP A 178 69.80 -24.74 -30.26
CA ASP A 178 69.98 -23.30 -30.24
C ASP A 178 69.23 -22.71 -29.04
N TYR A 179 69.67 -23.09 -27.85
CA TYR A 179 69.55 -22.20 -26.68
C TYR A 179 70.62 -21.12 -26.79
N GLY A 180 70.45 -20.24 -27.77
CA GLY A 180 71.14 -18.97 -27.89
C GLY A 180 70.61 -18.01 -26.82
N LEU A 181 71.40 -17.85 -25.77
CA LEU A 181 71.35 -16.73 -24.82
C LEU A 181 71.07 -15.41 -25.53
N LEU A 182 70.04 -14.68 -25.06
CA LEU A 182 70.09 -13.28 -24.62
C LEU A 182 68.79 -12.90 -23.90
#